data_AF-A0A0C9VAZ2-F1
#
_entry.id   AF-A0A0C9VAZ2-F1
#
_cell.length_a   1.000
_cell.length_b   1.000
_cell.length_c   1.000
_cell.angle_alpha   90.00
_cell.angle_beta   90.00
_cell.angle_gamma   90.00
#
_symmetry.space_group_name_H-M   'P 1'
#
loop_
_entity.id
_entity.type
_entity.pdbx_description
1 polymer ?
#
loop_
_entity_poly.entity_id
_entity_poly.type
_entity_poly.pdbx_seq_one_letter_code
_entity_poly.pdbx_strand_id
1 'polypeptide(L)'
;YTLPAQLRPNDQAGHEHFGYLDGISQPGLNGITTNPIPGQTMVDPGKILLGMTGDTMTRPSWAKGGSFLAFRQLRQFVPEFNQFLTKNAIRLPGLSVAQGADLLGARMIGRWKSGTPVDLAPVTDNLAIANNHAMINNFDYTHQGSDITTDQTHCPFTAHTRKTAPRADLTPVDVNHHILRAGIPYGPELTSGEIASGKTSQDRGLAFVAYQSNLGAGFQFLQQKWANNPNFVFGKNISSPGFDPIIGANAGQPRTVTGLDAANTNKNITMMTDFVQSRGGEYFFVPSISAIKNVITAR
;
A
#
# COMPACT_ATOMS: atom_id res chain seq x y z
N TYR A 1 -25.57 7.44 -3.69
CA TYR A 1 -24.82 6.18 -3.59
C TYR A 1 -24.30 6.05 -2.17
N THR A 2 -24.38 4.87 -1.57
CA THR A 2 -23.86 4.58 -0.23
C THR A 2 -23.12 3.25 -0.27
N LEU A 3 -21.94 3.16 0.33
CA LEU A 3 -21.16 1.94 0.44
C LEU A 3 -20.91 1.62 1.92
N PRO A 4 -21.67 0.67 2.52
CA PRO A 4 -21.42 0.23 3.88
C PRO A 4 -20.05 -0.42 4.00
N ALA A 5 -19.30 -0.03 5.02
CA ALA A 5 -17.96 -0.54 5.30
C ALA A 5 -17.78 -0.71 6.81
N GLN A 6 -16.96 -1.68 7.21
CA GLN A 6 -16.74 -2.03 8.60
C GLN A 6 -15.36 -2.64 8.80
N LEU A 7 -14.85 -2.57 10.03
CA LEU A 7 -13.70 -3.37 10.41
C LEU A 7 -14.05 -4.86 10.26
N ARG A 8 -13.07 -5.66 9.83
CA ARG A 8 -13.21 -7.12 9.82
C ARG A 8 -13.27 -7.66 11.26
N PRO A 9 -13.91 -8.81 11.49
CA PRO A 9 -14.20 -9.30 12.85
C PRO A 9 -12.96 -9.89 13.55
N ASN A 10 -13.03 -9.95 14.88
CA ASN A 10 -12.09 -10.71 15.74
C ASN A 10 -10.62 -10.38 15.50
N ASP A 11 -9.79 -11.40 15.30
CA ASP A 11 -8.35 -11.34 15.02
C ASP A 11 -8.03 -10.70 13.66
N GLN A 12 -9.03 -10.45 12.82
CA GLN A 12 -8.90 -9.73 11.56
C GLN A 12 -9.19 -8.23 11.69
N ALA A 13 -9.52 -7.73 12.90
CA ALA A 13 -9.73 -6.31 13.10
C ALA A 13 -8.47 -5.51 12.74
N GLY A 14 -8.63 -4.52 11.84
CA GLY A 14 -7.51 -3.75 11.28
C GLY A 14 -6.85 -4.39 10.06
N HIS A 15 -7.23 -5.61 9.68
CA HIS A 15 -6.76 -6.26 8.45
C HIS A 15 -7.69 -5.93 7.28
N GLU A 16 -7.13 -5.84 6.07
CA GLU A 16 -7.91 -5.80 4.83
C GLU A 16 -8.34 -7.22 4.38
N HIS A 17 -9.05 -7.34 3.24
CA HIS A 17 -9.70 -8.60 2.85
C HIS A 17 -8.73 -9.70 2.37
N PHE A 18 -7.51 -9.38 1.92
CA PHE A 18 -6.47 -10.39 1.71
C PHE A 18 -5.83 -10.89 3.03
N GLY A 19 -6.16 -10.26 4.16
CA GLY A 19 -5.76 -10.66 5.50
C GLY A 19 -4.51 -9.97 6.03
N TYR A 20 -4.06 -8.87 5.43
CA TYR A 20 -2.89 -8.13 5.89
C TYR A 20 -3.28 -6.97 6.81
N LEU A 21 -2.56 -6.81 7.92
CA LEU A 21 -2.72 -5.69 8.84
C LEU A 21 -2.46 -4.37 8.08
N ASP A 22 -3.46 -3.49 8.09
CA ASP A 22 -3.39 -2.18 7.44
C ASP A 22 -3.27 -1.05 8.48
N GLY A 23 -3.06 0.19 8.00
CA GLY A 23 -3.02 1.39 8.84
C GLY A 23 -1.69 1.62 9.58
N ILE A 24 -0.69 0.75 9.41
CA ILE A 24 0.62 0.84 10.10
C ILE A 24 1.42 2.10 9.70
N SER A 25 1.60 2.32 8.40
CA SER A 25 2.51 3.34 7.87
C SER A 25 1.72 4.51 7.29
N GLN A 26 1.94 5.68 7.88
CA GLN A 26 1.36 6.98 7.52
C GLN A 26 2.46 8.04 7.60
N PRO A 27 2.43 9.10 6.79
CA PRO A 27 3.33 10.22 6.98
C PRO A 27 3.07 10.88 8.34
N GLY A 28 4.13 11.19 9.08
CA GLY A 28 4.03 12.10 10.21
C GLY A 28 4.05 13.54 9.69
N LEU A 29 3.31 14.43 10.35
CA LEU A 29 3.21 15.84 9.94
C LEU A 29 4.04 16.71 10.89
N ASN A 30 5.01 17.45 10.34
CA ASN A 30 5.89 18.34 11.08
C ASN A 30 5.06 19.34 11.92
N GLY A 31 5.30 19.38 13.24
CA GLY A 31 4.59 20.25 14.18
C GLY A 31 3.17 19.81 14.57
N ILE A 32 2.67 18.67 14.05
CA ILE A 32 1.35 18.12 14.40
C ILE A 32 1.48 16.72 15.02
N THR A 33 2.27 15.83 14.42
CA THR A 33 2.50 14.48 14.96
C THR A 33 3.39 14.57 16.20
N THR A 34 2.85 14.19 17.37
CA THR A 34 3.55 14.31 18.65
C THR A 34 4.45 13.13 18.99
N ASN A 35 4.10 11.93 18.51
CA ASN A 35 4.82 10.69 18.82
C ASN A 35 5.10 9.92 17.53
N PRO A 36 6.03 10.41 16.68
CA PRO A 36 6.39 9.67 15.47
C PRO A 36 7.06 8.35 15.84
N ILE A 37 6.72 7.28 15.14
CA ILE A 37 7.37 5.98 15.33
C ILE A 37 8.68 5.92 14.53
N PRO A 38 9.69 5.14 14.96
CA PRO A 38 10.93 4.98 14.19
C PRO A 38 10.68 4.53 12.75
N GLY A 39 11.41 5.13 11.80
CA GLY A 39 11.25 4.95 10.36
C GLY A 39 10.01 5.61 9.74
N GLN A 40 9.21 6.35 10.51
CA GLN A 40 8.12 7.16 9.95
C GLN A 40 8.68 8.40 9.23
N THR A 41 8.35 8.54 7.94
CA THR A 41 8.70 9.73 7.18
C THR A 41 7.91 10.94 7.70
N MET A 42 8.64 12.01 8.03
CA MET A 42 8.07 13.28 8.44
C MET A 42 7.97 14.22 7.23
N VAL A 43 6.79 14.78 7.00
CA VAL A 43 6.52 15.71 5.90
C VAL A 43 5.90 16.99 6.44
N ASP A 44 6.01 18.06 5.65
CA ASP A 44 5.34 19.31 6.00
C ASP A 44 3.80 19.13 5.94
N PRO A 45 3.03 19.76 6.85
CA PRO A 45 1.57 19.63 6.89
C PRO A 45 0.90 19.96 5.55
N GLY A 46 1.48 20.87 4.79
CA GLY A 46 1.06 21.30 3.45
C GLY A 46 1.08 20.22 2.39
N LYS A 47 1.67 19.04 2.65
CA LYS A 47 1.51 17.86 1.79
C LYS A 47 0.14 17.22 1.93
N ILE A 48 -0.53 17.40 3.07
CA ILE A 48 -1.85 16.83 3.36
C ILE A 48 -2.93 17.93 3.44
N LEU A 49 -2.63 19.08 4.01
CA LEU A 49 -3.57 20.16 4.33
C LEU A 49 -3.31 21.40 3.47
N LEU A 50 -4.34 21.91 2.80
CA LEU A 50 -4.22 23.05 1.89
C LEU A 50 -3.83 24.33 2.64
N GLY A 51 -2.95 25.12 2.04
CA GLY A 51 -2.52 26.44 2.54
C GLY A 51 -1.73 26.40 3.85
N MET A 52 -1.20 25.24 4.24
CA MET A 52 -0.23 25.09 5.33
C MET A 52 1.20 25.04 4.79
N THR A 53 2.20 25.14 5.69
CA THR A 53 3.63 25.04 5.34
C THR A 53 3.88 23.83 4.44
N GLY A 54 4.54 24.03 3.30
CA GLY A 54 4.82 22.98 2.31
C GLY A 54 3.81 22.86 1.16
N ASP A 55 2.65 23.55 1.24
CA ASP A 55 1.74 23.76 0.10
C ASP A 55 2.12 25.05 -0.61
N THR A 56 2.73 24.93 -1.79
CA THR A 56 3.23 26.08 -2.58
C THR A 56 2.19 26.63 -3.55
N MET A 57 1.01 26.00 -3.65
CA MET A 57 -0.03 26.45 -4.57
C MET A 57 -0.85 27.59 -3.97
N THR A 58 -1.24 28.56 -4.80
CA THR A 58 -2.19 29.59 -4.38
C THR A 58 -3.56 28.96 -4.15
N ARG A 59 -4.12 29.16 -2.95
CA ARG A 59 -5.43 28.62 -2.56
C ARG A 59 -6.43 29.74 -2.30
N PRO A 60 -7.73 29.53 -2.57
CA PRO A 60 -8.76 30.36 -1.96
C PRO A 60 -8.59 30.36 -0.44
N SER A 61 -8.70 31.52 0.19
CA SER A 61 -8.47 31.67 1.64
C SER A 61 -9.34 30.74 2.48
N TRP A 62 -10.58 30.51 2.03
CA TRP A 62 -11.53 29.60 2.67
C TRP A 62 -11.17 28.12 2.57
N ALA A 63 -10.30 27.71 1.63
CA ALA A 63 -9.91 26.31 1.49
C ALA A 63 -8.78 25.90 2.46
N LYS A 64 -8.17 26.87 3.17
CA LYS A 64 -7.07 26.61 4.10
C LYS A 64 -7.49 25.62 5.19
N GLY A 65 -6.61 24.64 5.45
CA GLY A 65 -6.84 23.57 6.41
C GLY A 65 -7.78 22.46 5.92
N GLY A 66 -8.31 22.55 4.70
CA GLY A 66 -8.98 21.43 4.04
C GLY A 66 -8.00 20.45 3.39
N SER A 67 -8.51 19.38 2.80
CA SER A 67 -7.72 18.37 2.07
C SER A 67 -8.52 17.83 0.88
N PHE A 68 -7.85 17.39 -0.19
CA PHE A 68 -8.53 16.59 -1.20
C PHE A 68 -8.62 15.14 -0.75
N LEU A 69 -9.79 14.54 -0.96
CA LEU A 69 -10.08 13.15 -0.65
C LEU A 69 -10.24 12.38 -1.97
N ALA A 70 -9.37 11.40 -2.20
CA ALA A 70 -9.52 10.43 -3.28
C ALA A 70 -10.23 9.18 -2.75
N PHE A 71 -11.47 8.99 -3.18
CA PHE A 71 -12.25 7.79 -2.85
C PHE A 71 -12.17 6.80 -4.00
N ARG A 72 -11.91 5.52 -3.69
CA ARG A 72 -11.99 4.42 -4.66
C ARG A 72 -12.71 3.22 -4.05
N GLN A 73 -13.67 2.65 -4.76
CA GLN A 73 -14.17 1.32 -4.44
C GLN A 73 -13.30 0.28 -5.15
N LEU A 74 -12.51 -0.46 -4.39
CA LEU A 74 -11.57 -1.45 -4.90
C LEU A 74 -12.05 -2.84 -4.51
N ARG A 75 -12.68 -3.55 -5.45
CA ARG A 75 -13.11 -4.94 -5.25
C ARG A 75 -11.88 -5.85 -5.16
N GLN A 76 -11.89 -6.79 -4.23
CA GLN A 76 -10.81 -7.76 -4.00
C GLN A 76 -11.28 -9.19 -4.26
N PHE A 77 -10.54 -9.90 -5.11
CA PHE A 77 -10.76 -11.31 -5.45
C PHE A 77 -9.94 -12.21 -4.53
N VAL A 78 -10.39 -12.30 -3.26
CA VAL A 78 -9.62 -12.94 -2.18
C VAL A 78 -9.36 -14.44 -2.42
N PRO A 79 -10.36 -15.26 -2.82
CA PRO A 79 -10.12 -16.67 -3.12
C PRO A 79 -9.12 -16.86 -4.27
N GLU A 80 -9.22 -16.05 -5.32
CA GLU A 80 -8.32 -16.08 -6.47
C GLU A 80 -6.89 -15.68 -6.10
N PHE A 81 -6.74 -14.66 -5.25
CA PHE A 81 -5.43 -14.29 -4.68
C PHE A 81 -4.82 -15.45 -3.89
N ASN A 82 -5.58 -16.07 -2.99
CA ASN A 82 -5.10 -17.21 -2.20
C ASN A 82 -4.71 -18.42 -3.08
N GLN A 83 -5.49 -18.71 -4.13
CA GLN A 83 -5.14 -19.74 -5.11
C GLN A 83 -3.85 -19.40 -5.86
N PHE A 84 -3.68 -18.14 -6.26
CA PHE A 84 -2.46 -17.68 -6.92
C PHE A 84 -1.23 -17.86 -6.03
N LEU A 85 -1.32 -17.48 -4.75
CA LEU A 85 -0.23 -17.67 -3.79
C LEU A 85 0.12 -19.15 -3.62
N THR A 86 -0.88 -20.02 -3.46
CA THR A 86 -0.68 -21.46 -3.30
C THR A 86 -0.03 -22.08 -4.54
N LYS A 87 -0.49 -21.70 -5.73
CA LYS A 87 0.03 -22.22 -7.00
C LYS A 87 1.47 -21.78 -7.28
N ASN A 88 1.84 -20.58 -6.83
CA ASN A 88 3.15 -19.98 -7.08
C ASN A 88 4.06 -19.98 -5.84
N ALA A 89 3.69 -20.73 -4.80
CA ALA A 89 4.37 -20.75 -3.51
C ALA A 89 5.89 -20.87 -3.65
N ILE A 90 6.62 -19.99 -2.96
CA ILE A 90 8.08 -19.98 -2.94
C ILE A 90 8.58 -21.29 -2.33
N ARG A 91 9.59 -21.90 -2.95
CA ARG A 91 10.15 -23.19 -2.52
C ARG A 91 11.54 -22.96 -1.95
N LEU A 92 11.62 -22.85 -0.63
CA LEU A 92 12.87 -22.81 0.12
C LEU A 92 13.01 -24.07 0.99
N PRO A 93 14.24 -24.56 1.25
CA PRO A 93 14.45 -25.64 2.19
C PRO A 93 13.82 -25.34 3.56
N GLY A 94 13.06 -26.30 4.10
CA GLY A 94 12.42 -26.18 5.41
C GLY A 94 11.05 -25.48 5.41
N LEU A 95 10.58 -24.91 4.29
CA LEU A 95 9.22 -24.34 4.20
C LEU A 95 8.24 -25.34 3.59
N SER A 96 7.06 -25.46 4.21
CA SER A 96 5.88 -26.08 3.59
C SER A 96 5.34 -25.23 2.44
N VAL A 97 4.48 -25.82 1.60
CA VAL A 97 3.81 -25.08 0.51
C VAL A 97 2.98 -23.92 1.06
N ALA A 98 2.31 -24.10 2.20
CA ALA A 98 1.53 -23.04 2.84
C ALA A 98 2.43 -21.89 3.29
N GLN A 99 3.55 -22.18 3.96
CA GLN A 99 4.52 -21.14 4.36
C GLN A 99 5.15 -20.45 3.15
N GLY A 100 5.40 -21.18 2.06
CA GLY A 100 5.88 -20.60 0.80
C GLY A 100 4.85 -19.69 0.12
N ALA A 101 3.57 -19.99 0.26
CA ALA A 101 2.47 -19.15 -0.22
C ALA A 101 2.33 -17.88 0.62
N ASP A 102 2.41 -18.00 1.95
CA ASP A 102 2.41 -16.86 2.87
C ASP A 102 3.63 -15.95 2.64
N LEU A 103 4.81 -16.53 2.42
CA LEU A 103 6.02 -15.78 2.07
C LEU A 103 5.85 -15.04 0.74
N LEU A 104 5.29 -15.68 -0.29
CA LEU A 104 5.03 -15.02 -1.56
C LEU A 104 4.10 -13.83 -1.39
N GLY A 105 3.01 -14.01 -0.64
CA GLY A 105 2.07 -12.95 -0.34
C GLY A 105 2.72 -11.81 0.44
N ALA A 106 3.51 -12.14 1.45
CA ALA A 106 4.27 -11.16 2.23
C ALA A 106 5.23 -10.35 1.36
N ARG A 107 5.89 -11.00 0.39
CA ARG A 107 6.79 -10.35 -0.56
C ARG A 107 6.06 -9.51 -1.61
N MET A 108 4.83 -9.88 -2.00
CA MET A 108 3.97 -9.04 -2.85
C MET A 108 3.52 -7.77 -2.11
N ILE A 109 3.18 -7.87 -0.83
CA ILE A 109 2.77 -6.72 -0.02
C ILE A 109 3.97 -5.88 0.44
N GLY A 110 5.07 -6.52 0.81
CA GLY A 110 6.19 -5.93 1.56
C GLY A 110 6.05 -6.11 3.09
N ARG A 111 4.98 -6.78 3.54
CA ARG A 111 4.71 -7.12 4.94
C ARG A 111 4.01 -8.47 5.04
N TRP A 112 4.29 -9.22 6.09
CA TRP A 112 3.50 -10.37 6.51
C TRP A 112 2.09 -9.96 6.90
N LYS A 113 1.17 -10.94 6.98
CA LYS A 113 -0.22 -10.68 7.39
C LYS A 113 -0.32 -10.02 8.76
N SER A 114 0.59 -10.35 9.68
CA SER A 114 0.73 -9.71 11.00
C SER A 114 1.13 -8.24 10.97
N GLY A 115 1.64 -7.73 9.84
CA GLY A 115 2.21 -6.40 9.70
C GLY A 115 3.74 -6.35 9.77
N THR A 116 4.43 -7.44 10.15
CA THR A 116 5.90 -7.50 10.14
C THR A 116 6.44 -7.16 8.75
N PRO A 117 7.34 -6.18 8.59
CA PRO A 117 7.94 -5.88 7.28
C PRO A 117 8.89 -7.00 6.83
N VAL A 118 8.76 -7.44 5.58
CA VAL A 118 9.67 -8.48 5.03
C VAL A 118 11.11 -7.98 4.97
N ASP A 119 11.32 -6.66 4.93
CA ASP A 119 12.65 -6.06 5.01
C ASP A 119 13.40 -6.41 6.31
N LEU A 120 12.68 -6.60 7.42
CA LEU A 120 13.24 -7.00 8.71
C LEU A 120 13.11 -8.50 9.01
N ALA A 121 12.18 -9.18 8.35
CA ALA A 121 11.93 -10.62 8.52
C ALA A 121 11.67 -11.27 7.14
N PRO A 122 12.72 -11.51 6.34
CA PRO A 122 12.57 -11.78 4.90
C PRO A 122 12.11 -13.19 4.54
N VAL A 123 12.09 -14.13 5.49
CA VAL A 123 11.79 -15.56 5.24
C VAL A 123 10.64 -16.09 6.09
N THR A 124 10.52 -15.64 7.35
CA THR A 124 9.48 -16.10 8.28
C THR A 124 8.92 -14.90 9.04
N ASP A 125 7.61 -14.91 9.30
CA ASP A 125 6.96 -13.88 10.12
C ASP A 125 7.54 -13.81 11.53
N ASN A 126 7.54 -12.62 12.12
CA ASN A 126 8.05 -12.36 13.46
C ASN A 126 7.11 -11.45 14.25
N LEU A 127 6.24 -12.06 15.05
CA LEU A 127 5.24 -11.34 15.85
C LEU A 127 5.85 -10.42 16.92
N ALA A 128 7.11 -10.62 17.31
CA ALA A 128 7.80 -9.70 18.21
C ALA A 128 8.06 -8.34 17.53
N ILE A 129 8.23 -8.32 16.20
CA ILE A 129 8.32 -7.09 15.41
C ILE A 129 6.92 -6.50 15.19
N ALA A 130 5.94 -7.34 14.81
CA ALA A 130 4.56 -6.90 14.60
C ALA A 130 3.97 -6.18 15.82
N ASN A 131 4.25 -6.67 17.03
CA ASN A 131 3.73 -6.11 18.27
C ASN A 131 4.60 -4.99 18.87
N ASN A 132 5.63 -4.51 18.15
CA ASN A 132 6.55 -3.51 18.65
C ASN A 132 6.54 -2.24 17.79
N HIS A 133 5.94 -1.17 18.31
CA HIS A 133 5.86 0.13 17.64
C HIS A 133 7.24 0.74 17.30
N ALA A 134 8.30 0.38 18.05
CA ALA A 134 9.65 0.84 17.76
C ALA A 134 10.31 0.11 16.57
N MET A 135 9.72 -0.99 16.10
CA MET A 135 10.30 -1.85 15.06
C MET A 135 9.42 -1.97 13.81
N ILE A 136 8.09 -1.98 13.96
CA ILE A 136 7.14 -2.31 12.89
C ILE A 136 7.29 -1.42 11.63
N ASN A 137 7.84 -0.22 11.77
CA ASN A 137 8.11 0.67 10.65
C ASN A 137 9.58 1.11 10.51
N ASN A 138 10.48 0.59 11.36
CA ASN A 138 11.86 1.05 11.50
C ASN A 138 12.82 0.37 10.50
N PHE A 139 12.69 0.72 9.23
CA PHE A 139 13.51 0.20 8.14
C PHE A 139 13.54 1.19 6.98
N ASP A 140 14.47 1.05 6.04
CA ASP A 140 14.54 1.93 4.87
C ASP A 140 14.95 1.21 3.57
N TYR A 141 14.99 -0.12 3.60
CA TYR A 141 15.48 -1.01 2.54
C TYR A 141 17.00 -1.01 2.29
N THR A 142 17.79 -0.33 3.14
CA THR A 142 19.25 -0.47 3.15
C THR A 142 19.67 -1.59 4.09
N HIS A 143 20.68 -2.35 3.68
CA HIS A 143 21.25 -3.45 4.47
C HIS A 143 22.77 -3.42 4.37
N GLN A 144 23.47 -3.59 5.49
CA GLN A 144 24.92 -3.56 5.52
C GLN A 144 25.50 -4.68 4.64
N GLY A 145 26.36 -4.32 3.69
CA GLY A 145 26.98 -5.27 2.77
C GLY A 145 26.13 -5.61 1.54
N SER A 146 24.94 -5.01 1.39
CA SER A 146 24.08 -5.17 0.22
C SER A 146 24.07 -3.92 -0.66
N ASP A 147 23.94 -4.12 -1.97
CA ASP A 147 23.75 -3.03 -2.93
C ASP A 147 22.25 -2.78 -3.15
N ILE A 148 21.76 -1.63 -2.68
CA ILE A 148 20.35 -1.23 -2.79
C ILE A 148 19.84 -1.14 -4.25
N THR A 149 20.74 -1.08 -5.23
CA THR A 149 20.37 -1.04 -6.65
C THR A 149 20.07 -2.43 -7.22
N THR A 150 20.48 -3.51 -6.54
CA THR A 150 20.33 -4.90 -6.98
C THR A 150 19.65 -5.82 -5.95
N ASP A 151 19.76 -5.51 -4.66
CA ASP A 151 19.27 -6.37 -3.58
C ASP A 151 17.73 -6.38 -3.48
N GLN A 152 17.17 -7.54 -3.79
CA GLN A 152 15.75 -7.86 -3.62
C GLN A 152 15.56 -9.03 -2.64
N THR A 153 16.60 -9.50 -1.96
CA THR A 153 16.54 -10.65 -1.05
C THR A 153 15.70 -10.33 0.17
N HIS A 154 15.83 -9.12 0.72
CA HIS A 154 15.05 -8.64 1.86
C HIS A 154 13.61 -8.26 1.46
N CYS A 155 13.46 -7.36 0.49
CA CYS A 155 12.15 -6.90 0.01
C CYS A 155 12.20 -6.67 -1.52
N PRO A 156 11.28 -7.22 -2.33
CA PRO A 156 11.24 -6.96 -3.77
C PRO A 156 11.03 -5.46 -4.08
N PHE A 157 11.66 -4.94 -5.15
CA PHE A 157 11.39 -3.57 -5.61
C PHE A 157 9.92 -3.38 -6.05
N THR A 158 9.25 -4.46 -6.39
CA THR A 158 7.84 -4.50 -6.80
C THR A 158 6.86 -4.55 -5.63
N ALA A 159 7.31 -4.83 -4.40
CA ALA A 159 6.43 -4.96 -3.24
C ALA A 159 5.57 -3.71 -3.06
N HIS A 160 4.28 -3.90 -2.76
CA HIS A 160 3.29 -2.82 -2.67
C HIS A 160 3.78 -1.65 -1.79
N THR A 161 4.24 -1.93 -0.57
CA THR A 161 4.72 -0.88 0.34
C THR A 161 6.01 -0.21 -0.12
N ARG A 162 6.85 -0.89 -0.91
CA ARG A 162 8.10 -0.32 -1.48
C ARG A 162 7.81 0.54 -2.70
N LYS A 163 6.84 0.13 -3.53
CA LYS A 163 6.29 0.94 -4.62
C LYS A 163 5.63 2.22 -4.11
N THR A 164 4.85 2.17 -3.03
CA THR A 164 4.11 3.34 -2.54
C THR A 164 4.85 4.19 -1.51
N ALA A 165 5.94 3.67 -0.94
CA ALA A 165 6.84 4.39 -0.03
C ALA A 165 8.28 3.87 -0.25
N PRO A 166 9.03 4.46 -1.19
CA PRO A 166 10.33 3.92 -1.66
C PRO A 166 11.49 4.11 -0.68
N ARG A 167 11.34 4.99 0.32
CA ARG A 167 12.36 5.25 1.36
C ARG A 167 13.73 5.54 0.75
N ALA A 168 14.77 4.80 1.14
CA ALA A 168 16.14 5.00 0.66
C ALA A 168 16.37 4.60 -0.81
N ASP A 169 15.36 4.05 -1.49
CA ASP A 169 15.48 3.85 -2.94
C ASP A 169 15.52 5.18 -3.73
N LEU A 170 15.05 6.27 -3.12
CA LEU A 170 15.13 7.62 -3.68
C LEU A 170 16.03 8.47 -2.79
N THR A 171 17.01 9.13 -3.40
CA THR A 171 17.92 10.06 -2.73
C THR A 171 17.83 11.43 -3.42
N PRO A 172 17.39 12.49 -2.71
CA PRO A 172 16.92 12.49 -1.32
C PRO A 172 15.63 11.66 -1.13
N VAL A 173 15.39 11.21 0.11
CA VAL A 173 14.16 10.49 0.48
C VAL A 173 12.95 11.31 0.07
N ASP A 174 11.98 10.66 -0.58
CA ASP A 174 10.79 11.36 -1.04
C ASP A 174 9.94 11.84 0.14
N VAL A 175 9.69 13.15 0.15
CA VAL A 175 8.79 13.84 1.10
C VAL A 175 7.66 14.57 0.38
N ASN A 176 7.53 14.38 -0.94
CA ASN A 176 6.59 15.10 -1.77
C ASN A 176 5.36 14.26 -2.15
N HIS A 177 5.50 12.94 -2.26
CA HIS A 177 4.45 12.06 -2.76
C HIS A 177 3.93 11.17 -1.64
N HIS A 178 3.27 11.80 -0.66
CA HIS A 178 2.68 11.14 0.50
C HIS A 178 1.16 11.35 0.54
N ILE A 179 0.47 10.36 1.09
CA ILE A 179 -0.97 10.40 1.34
C ILE A 179 -1.26 9.95 2.77
N LEU A 180 -2.31 10.49 3.39
CA LEU A 180 -2.88 9.93 4.62
C LEU A 180 -4.02 9.00 4.25
N ARG A 181 -3.91 7.72 4.59
CA ARG A 181 -4.91 6.69 4.25
C ARG A 181 -5.93 6.53 5.38
N ALA A 182 -7.20 6.46 5.02
CA ALA A 182 -8.31 6.20 5.94
C ALA A 182 -9.30 5.19 5.34
N GLY A 183 -8.79 4.26 4.55
CA GLY A 183 -9.60 3.22 3.92
C GLY A 183 -10.15 2.23 4.95
N ILE A 184 -11.25 1.57 4.58
CA ILE A 184 -11.92 0.58 5.42
C ILE A 184 -12.48 -0.56 4.55
N PRO A 185 -12.42 -1.83 4.99
CA PRO A 185 -13.01 -2.93 4.23
C PRO A 185 -14.53 -2.78 4.04
N TYR A 186 -15.04 -3.17 2.86
CA TYR A 186 -16.46 -3.28 2.57
C TYR A 186 -16.82 -4.70 2.16
N GLY A 187 -18.11 -5.01 2.25
CA GLY A 187 -18.64 -6.32 1.88
C GLY A 187 -18.39 -7.39 2.94
N PRO A 188 -18.98 -8.59 2.76
CA PRO A 188 -18.94 -9.65 3.75
C PRO A 188 -17.61 -10.41 3.74
N GLU A 189 -17.35 -11.16 4.81
CA GLU A 189 -16.28 -12.15 4.86
C GLU A 189 -16.46 -13.25 3.79
N LEU A 190 -15.43 -14.08 3.59
CA LEU A 190 -15.53 -15.23 2.70
C LEU A 190 -16.56 -16.24 3.21
N THR A 191 -17.41 -16.71 2.30
CA THR A 191 -18.29 -17.85 2.59
C THR A 191 -17.54 -19.17 2.41
N SER A 192 -18.02 -20.23 3.07
CA SER A 192 -17.48 -21.59 2.87
C SER A 192 -17.53 -22.03 1.40
N GLY A 193 -18.54 -21.59 0.63
CA GLY A 193 -18.64 -21.89 -0.80
C GLY A 193 -17.56 -21.20 -1.64
N GLU A 194 -17.22 -19.94 -1.34
CA GLU A 194 -16.12 -19.23 -2.01
C GLU A 194 -14.76 -19.82 -1.64
N ILE A 195 -14.57 -20.25 -0.40
CA ILE A 195 -13.35 -20.94 0.04
C ILE A 195 -13.20 -22.27 -0.70
N ALA A 196 -14.24 -23.09 -0.74
CA ALA A 196 -14.20 -24.41 -1.36
C ALA A 196 -14.04 -24.37 -2.89
N SER A 197 -14.72 -23.44 -3.56
CA SER A 197 -14.60 -23.26 -5.01
C SER A 197 -13.35 -22.47 -5.42
N GLY A 198 -12.79 -21.71 -4.47
CA GLY A 198 -11.75 -20.72 -4.69
C GLY A 198 -12.12 -19.66 -5.73
N LYS A 199 -13.41 -19.32 -5.80
CA LYS A 199 -13.95 -18.28 -6.69
C LYS A 199 -14.77 -17.28 -5.90
N THR A 200 -14.59 -16.00 -6.20
CA THR A 200 -15.40 -14.93 -5.64
C THR A 200 -16.83 -15.00 -6.18
N SER A 201 -17.82 -14.96 -5.29
CA SER A 201 -19.24 -14.85 -5.63
C SER A 201 -19.92 -13.61 -5.02
N GLN A 202 -19.36 -13.04 -3.95
CA GLN A 202 -19.87 -11.83 -3.31
C GLN A 202 -18.92 -10.64 -3.49
N ASP A 203 -19.47 -9.43 -3.52
CA ASP A 203 -18.69 -8.20 -3.66
C ASP A 203 -18.09 -7.79 -2.32
N ARG A 204 -16.76 -7.66 -2.29
CA ARG A 204 -15.98 -7.26 -1.13
C ARG A 204 -14.72 -6.56 -1.56
N GLY A 205 -14.11 -5.81 -0.66
CA GLY A 205 -12.79 -5.24 -0.87
C GLY A 205 -12.55 -4.01 -0.03
N LEU A 206 -11.84 -3.03 -0.57
CA LEU A 206 -11.45 -1.84 0.16
C LEU A 206 -12.24 -0.61 -0.33
N ALA A 207 -12.92 0.06 0.59
CA ALA A 207 -13.38 1.43 0.39
C ALA A 207 -12.18 2.33 0.68
N PHE A 208 -11.32 2.50 -0.33
CA PHE A 208 -10.08 3.23 -0.21
C PHE A 208 -10.35 4.73 -0.10
N VAL A 209 -9.68 5.37 0.86
CA VAL A 209 -9.71 6.81 1.10
C VAL A 209 -8.30 7.29 1.30
N ALA A 210 -7.90 8.31 0.54
CA ALA A 210 -6.61 8.98 0.70
C ALA A 210 -6.76 10.50 0.72
N TYR A 211 -6.08 11.14 1.67
CA TYR A 211 -6.01 12.57 1.84
C TYR A 211 -4.67 13.13 1.39
N GLN A 212 -4.70 14.25 0.68
CA GLN A 212 -3.53 14.98 0.20
C GLN A 212 -3.93 16.42 -0.16
N SER A 213 -2.98 17.35 -0.13
CA SER A 213 -3.24 18.73 -0.60
C SER A 213 -3.20 18.87 -2.12
N ASN A 214 -2.61 17.91 -2.82
CA ASN A 214 -2.50 17.88 -4.27
C ASN A 214 -2.68 16.45 -4.80
N LEU A 215 -3.80 16.18 -5.47
CA LEU A 215 -4.13 14.87 -6.04
C LEU A 215 -3.05 14.35 -7.02
N GLY A 216 -2.45 15.27 -7.78
CA GLY A 216 -1.40 14.98 -8.76
C GLY A 216 -0.05 14.64 -8.14
N ALA A 217 0.17 14.97 -6.85
CA ALA A 217 1.33 14.58 -6.08
C ALA A 217 1.06 13.40 -5.13
N GLY A 218 -0.21 13.18 -4.74
CA GLY A 218 -0.64 12.07 -3.89
C GLY A 218 -1.12 10.87 -4.70
N PHE A 219 -2.40 10.50 -4.51
CA PHE A 219 -3.01 9.30 -5.10
C PHE A 219 -2.70 9.07 -6.58
N GLN A 220 -2.84 10.11 -7.43
CA GLN A 220 -2.63 9.94 -8.88
C GLN A 220 -1.17 9.60 -9.19
N PHE A 221 -0.23 10.22 -8.48
CA PHE A 221 1.20 9.98 -8.67
C PHE A 221 1.57 8.56 -8.28
N LEU A 222 1.18 8.15 -7.07
CA LEU A 222 1.45 6.82 -6.53
C LEU A 222 0.91 5.73 -7.46
N GLN A 223 -0.31 5.91 -7.96
CA GLN A 223 -0.90 4.94 -8.89
C GLN A 223 -0.20 4.95 -10.25
N GLN A 224 -0.10 6.11 -10.90
CA GLN A 224 0.30 6.18 -12.32
C GLN A 224 1.82 6.15 -12.53
N LYS A 225 2.57 6.84 -11.68
CA LYS A 225 4.01 7.02 -11.85
C LYS A 225 4.82 5.94 -11.17
N TRP A 226 4.26 5.29 -10.14
CA TRP A 226 4.94 4.25 -9.37
C TRP A 226 4.32 2.86 -9.54
N ALA A 227 3.09 2.65 -9.08
CA ALA A 227 2.46 1.32 -9.07
C ALA A 227 2.26 0.75 -10.49
N ASN A 228 1.80 1.58 -11.43
CA ASN A 228 1.60 1.21 -12.83
C ASN A 228 2.87 1.23 -13.68
N ASN A 229 3.98 1.76 -13.16
CA ASN A 229 5.20 1.92 -13.94
C ASN A 229 6.11 0.71 -13.74
N PRO A 230 6.32 -0.14 -14.76
CA PRO A 230 7.17 -1.33 -14.62
C PRO A 230 8.64 -0.99 -14.39
N ASN A 231 9.10 0.22 -14.73
CA ASN A 231 10.49 0.65 -14.58
C ASN A 231 10.76 1.38 -13.26
N PHE A 232 9.73 1.56 -12.43
CA PHE A 232 9.88 2.04 -11.07
C PHE A 232 10.10 0.83 -10.13
N VAL A 233 10.93 0.85 -9.09
CA VAL A 233 11.70 1.97 -8.54
C VAL A 233 12.90 2.35 -9.41
N PHE A 234 13.23 3.64 -9.51
CA PHE A 234 14.29 4.13 -10.40
C PHE A 234 15.70 3.79 -9.88
N GLY A 235 16.70 3.88 -10.77
CA GLY A 235 18.12 3.73 -10.40
C GLY A 235 18.53 2.31 -10.01
N LYS A 236 17.75 1.29 -10.40
CA LYS A 236 18.06 -0.11 -10.13
C LYS A 236 18.90 -0.72 -11.25
N ASN A 237 19.92 -1.49 -10.88
CA ASN A 237 20.82 -2.17 -11.80
C ASN A 237 20.29 -3.58 -12.13
N ILE A 238 19.04 -3.63 -12.60
CA ILE A 238 18.35 -4.83 -13.06
C ILE A 238 17.58 -4.47 -14.35
N SER A 239 17.16 -5.47 -15.13
CA SER A 239 16.48 -5.20 -16.41
C SER A 239 15.16 -4.44 -16.25
N SER A 240 14.30 -4.87 -15.33
CA SER A 240 13.06 -4.17 -14.98
C SER A 240 12.46 -4.76 -13.70
N PRO A 241 12.08 -3.94 -12.69
CA PRO A 241 11.34 -4.43 -11.53
C PRO A 241 10.00 -5.08 -11.91
N GLY A 242 9.19 -4.38 -12.73
CA GLY A 242 7.82 -4.74 -13.04
C GLY A 242 6.78 -3.92 -12.25
N PHE A 243 5.52 -4.33 -12.36
CA PHE A 243 4.39 -3.61 -11.77
C PHE A 243 4.30 -3.78 -10.25
N ASP A 244 3.51 -2.96 -9.57
CA ASP A 244 2.98 -3.33 -8.26
C ASP A 244 2.06 -4.56 -8.42
N PRO A 245 2.25 -5.65 -7.63
CA PRO A 245 1.50 -6.88 -7.79
C PRO A 245 0.04 -6.79 -7.30
N ILE A 246 -0.29 -5.82 -6.46
CA ILE A 246 -1.61 -5.66 -5.84
C ILE A 246 -2.47 -4.66 -6.60
N ILE A 247 -1.96 -3.44 -6.79
CA ILE A 247 -2.74 -2.31 -7.34
C ILE A 247 -2.23 -1.81 -8.68
N GLY A 248 -1.10 -2.33 -9.17
CA GLY A 248 -0.62 -1.97 -10.51
C GLY A 248 -1.69 -2.28 -11.55
N ALA A 249 -1.88 -1.39 -12.50
CA ALA A 249 -2.85 -1.53 -13.58
C ALA A 249 -2.15 -1.41 -14.94
N ASN A 250 -2.51 -2.31 -15.86
CA ASN A 250 -1.96 -2.35 -17.21
C ASN A 250 -3.06 -2.39 -18.27
N ALA A 251 -4.09 -1.53 -18.12
CA ALA A 251 -5.24 -1.45 -19.03
C ALA A 251 -5.91 -2.82 -19.34
N GLY A 252 -6.02 -3.67 -18.32
CA GLY A 252 -6.59 -5.03 -18.44
C GLY A 252 -5.65 -6.08 -19.04
N GLN A 253 -4.41 -5.72 -19.37
CA GLN A 253 -3.38 -6.67 -19.82
C GLN A 253 -2.66 -7.33 -18.63
N PRO A 254 -2.02 -8.50 -18.85
CA PRO A 254 -1.21 -9.14 -17.83
C PRO A 254 -0.11 -8.23 -17.26
N ARG A 255 0.23 -8.45 -15.99
CA ARG A 255 1.30 -7.74 -15.29
C ARG A 255 2.40 -8.70 -14.91
N THR A 256 3.64 -8.40 -15.29
CA THR A 256 4.82 -9.17 -14.90
C THR A 256 5.59 -8.45 -13.82
N VAL A 257 6.09 -9.21 -12.85
CA VAL A 257 6.94 -8.74 -11.75
C VAL A 257 8.14 -9.67 -11.58
N THR A 258 9.25 -9.09 -11.13
CA THR A 258 10.46 -9.82 -10.70
C THR A 258 10.71 -9.63 -9.21
N GLY A 259 11.75 -10.29 -8.67
CA GLY A 259 12.21 -10.12 -7.29
C GLY A 259 11.38 -10.86 -6.23
N LEU A 260 10.20 -11.38 -6.55
CA LEU A 260 9.33 -12.05 -5.58
C LEU A 260 9.93 -13.35 -5.01
N ASP A 261 10.85 -14.02 -5.71
CA ASP A 261 11.57 -15.20 -5.21
C ASP A 261 13.01 -14.81 -4.84
N ALA A 262 13.34 -14.80 -3.54
CA ALA A 262 14.65 -14.37 -3.07
C ALA A 262 15.79 -15.28 -3.55
N ALA A 263 15.52 -16.55 -3.85
CA ALA A 263 16.51 -17.49 -4.38
C ALA A 263 16.72 -17.33 -5.90
N ASN A 264 15.79 -16.68 -6.59
CA ASN A 264 15.90 -16.36 -8.01
C ASN A 264 15.19 -15.04 -8.31
N THR A 265 15.87 -13.93 -8.03
CA THR A 265 15.32 -12.58 -8.16
C THR A 265 14.98 -12.19 -9.61
N ASN A 266 15.51 -12.92 -10.59
CA ASN A 266 15.22 -12.74 -12.02
C ASN A 266 13.98 -13.53 -12.50
N LYS A 267 13.37 -14.33 -11.63
CA LYS A 267 12.18 -15.12 -11.97
C LYS A 267 11.00 -14.19 -12.24
N ASN A 268 10.51 -14.23 -13.47
CA ASN A 268 9.27 -13.57 -13.85
C ASN A 268 8.06 -14.30 -13.25
N ILE A 269 7.19 -13.55 -12.60
CA ILE A 269 5.84 -13.99 -12.22
C ILE A 269 4.85 -13.09 -12.96
N THR A 270 4.01 -13.69 -13.79
CA THR A 270 2.99 -12.97 -14.57
C THR A 270 1.60 -13.22 -14.01
N MET A 271 0.95 -12.14 -13.59
CA MET A 271 -0.46 -12.13 -13.19
C MET A 271 -1.31 -11.90 -14.44
N MET A 272 -2.06 -12.94 -14.82
CA MET A 272 -2.96 -12.89 -15.99
C MET A 272 -4.25 -12.11 -15.70
N THR A 273 -4.64 -12.01 -14.44
CA THR A 273 -5.82 -11.29 -13.98
C THR A 273 -5.47 -10.48 -12.74
N ASP A 274 -6.12 -9.33 -12.57
CA ASP A 274 -5.94 -8.50 -11.39
C ASP A 274 -6.70 -9.06 -10.18
N PHE A 275 -6.06 -9.04 -9.00
CA PHE A 275 -6.71 -9.39 -7.73
C PHE A 275 -7.53 -8.23 -7.16
N VAL A 276 -7.25 -7.02 -7.63
CA VAL A 276 -7.98 -5.80 -7.27
C VAL A 276 -8.61 -5.21 -8.53
N GLN A 277 -9.92 -5.04 -8.51
CA GLN A 277 -10.66 -4.38 -9.58
C GLN A 277 -11.21 -3.05 -9.10
N SER A 278 -10.79 -1.98 -9.75
CA SER A 278 -11.40 -0.66 -9.56
C SER A 278 -12.85 -0.66 -10.04
N ARG A 279 -13.78 -0.36 -9.11
CA ARG A 279 -15.21 -0.13 -9.39
C ARG A 279 -15.56 1.36 -9.54
N GLY A 280 -14.53 2.21 -9.66
CA GLY A 280 -14.68 3.65 -9.78
C GLY A 280 -14.48 4.36 -8.44
N GLY A 281 -14.93 5.61 -8.40
CA GLY A 281 -14.72 6.51 -7.27
C GLY A 281 -14.80 7.96 -7.73
N GLU A 282 -14.37 8.88 -6.87
CA GLU A 282 -14.41 10.31 -7.15
C GLU A 282 -13.36 11.07 -6.31
N TYR A 283 -13.02 12.27 -6.77
CA TYR A 283 -12.23 13.24 -6.03
C TYR A 283 -13.13 14.28 -5.37
N PHE A 284 -12.96 14.45 -4.06
CA PHE A 284 -13.68 15.42 -3.26
C PHE A 284 -12.73 16.43 -2.64
N PHE A 285 -13.28 17.56 -2.21
CA PHE A 285 -12.62 18.46 -1.29
C PHE A 285 -13.30 18.34 0.07
N VAL A 286 -12.52 18.09 1.12
CA VAL A 286 -12.97 18.11 2.51
C VAL A 286 -12.58 19.47 3.11
N PRO A 287 -13.55 20.39 3.25
CA PRO A 287 -13.30 21.72 3.79
C PRO A 287 -12.97 21.69 5.28
N SER A 288 -12.30 22.74 5.76
CA SER A 288 -12.16 22.98 7.19
C SER A 288 -13.52 23.29 7.84
N ILE A 289 -13.64 23.05 9.14
CA ILE A 289 -14.88 23.32 9.89
C ILE A 289 -15.28 24.80 9.77
N SER A 290 -14.31 25.72 9.78
CA SER A 290 -14.59 27.16 9.61
C SER A 290 -15.13 27.46 8.20
N ALA A 291 -14.62 26.81 7.15
CA ALA A 291 -15.11 26.97 5.80
C ALA A 291 -16.54 26.44 5.63
N ILE A 292 -16.86 25.30 6.27
CA ILE A 292 -18.24 24.79 6.33
C ILE A 292 -19.15 25.87 6.90
N LYS A 293 -18.84 26.36 8.12
CA LYS A 293 -19.68 27.30 8.87
C LYS A 293 -19.82 28.66 8.19
N ASN A 294 -18.74 29.18 7.61
CA ASN A 294 -18.65 30.59 7.26
C ASN A 294 -18.68 30.86 5.74
N VAL A 295 -18.55 29.83 4.89
CA VAL A 295 -18.49 30.01 3.42
C VAL A 295 -19.47 29.09 2.72
N ILE A 296 -19.43 27.78 3.00
CA ILE A 296 -20.29 26.82 2.30
C ILE A 296 -21.75 26.96 2.73
N THR A 297 -22.00 27.20 4.01
CA THR A 297 -23.34 27.43 4.55
C THR A 297 -23.69 28.91 4.69
N ALA A 298 -22.84 29.83 4.20
CA ALA A 298 -23.16 31.25 4.20
C ALA A 298 -24.34 31.50 3.25
N ARG A 299 -25.38 32.17 3.76
CA ARG A 299 -26.54 32.62 2.98
C ARG A 299 -26.28 34.00 2.40
#